data_AF-A0A858CM65-F1
#
_entry.id   AF-A0A858CM65-F1
#
_cell.length_a   1.000
_cell.length_b   1.000
_cell.length_c   1.000
_cell.angle_alpha   90.00
_cell.angle_beta   90.00
_cell.angle_gamma   90.00
#
_symmetry.space_group_name_H-M   'P 1'
#
loop_
_entity.id
_entity.type
_entity.pdbx_description
1 polymer ?
#
loop_
_entity_poly.entity_id
_entity_poly.type
_entity_poly.pdbx_seq_one_letter_code
_entity_poly.pdbx_strand_id
1 'polypeptide(L)'
;MNGHTKGPTQSRDTKLKSFDDYELTLGDIMRGERATKGKSLLDVQRDIKIKAEYLAGIEDADLSIFETPGFIPGYVKSYARYLGMNPEWVYQRFCAQSGFSHVGGLDAQVYTRTPNGRTSRALTATSRKSDPSAAMLARSPINSAPTQGPLHGVQASTIGSVLVLAVIAGTLGYGGWSVLREIQRVTLAPVETALTVATPQTEAFDVSGLGIENAAPTPAAMERLYRPQALDTPVLVPRDGPIATLDPSGQGVYAALPATPDPVVAPLPTQVVAELDEPEVQVVQAPPPEVVLFARRPAWVRVRASDGTILLEKILEEGERFVLPESETPPTLRAGNSGSVYFAVNGETFGPAGPGTSVAKNVVLSAAALSEGYGIADLESDPELARMADLVISPETLPGQITADE
;
A
#
# COMPACT_ATOMS: atom_id res chain seq x y z
N MET A 1 -48.57 -21.92 15.86
CA MET A 1 -48.61 -21.00 17.02
C MET A 1 -47.23 -20.38 17.21
N ASN A 2 -47.17 -19.05 17.13
CA ASN A 2 -45.92 -18.27 17.17
C ASN A 2 -45.32 -18.24 18.57
N GLY A 3 -44.06 -18.65 18.71
CA GLY A 3 -43.25 -18.42 19.91
C GLY A 3 -42.75 -16.99 19.93
N HIS A 4 -43.33 -16.15 20.80
CA HIS A 4 -42.80 -14.82 21.10
C HIS A 4 -41.65 -14.96 22.11
N THR A 5 -40.43 -14.68 21.65
CA THR A 5 -39.26 -14.48 22.51
C THR A 5 -39.44 -13.14 23.25
N LYS A 6 -39.53 -13.19 24.58
CA LYS A 6 -39.52 -11.98 25.41
C LYS A 6 -38.13 -11.33 25.31
N GLY A 7 -38.06 -10.16 24.68
CA GLY A 7 -36.86 -9.32 24.70
C GLY A 7 -36.53 -8.83 26.13
N PRO A 8 -35.30 -8.35 26.37
CA PRO A 8 -34.84 -7.95 27.70
C PRO A 8 -35.62 -6.73 28.20
N THR A 9 -36.52 -6.94 29.15
CA THR A 9 -37.15 -5.88 29.94
C THR A 9 -36.09 -5.20 30.80
N GLN A 10 -35.58 -4.06 30.35
CA GLN A 10 -34.85 -3.14 31.22
C GLN A 10 -35.85 -2.57 32.24
N SER A 11 -35.68 -2.91 33.51
CA SER A 11 -36.43 -2.33 34.61
C SER A 11 -36.09 -0.84 34.71
N ARG A 12 -36.97 0.03 34.23
CA ARG A 12 -36.84 1.49 34.40
C ARG A 12 -37.11 1.83 35.86
N ASP A 13 -36.02 2.03 36.61
CA ASP A 13 -36.08 2.56 37.97
C ASP A 13 -36.79 3.92 37.91
N THR A 14 -38.02 3.96 38.39
CA THR A 14 -38.99 5.04 38.15
C THR A 14 -38.90 6.11 39.25
N LYS A 15 -37.68 6.45 39.66
CA LYS A 15 -37.44 7.61 40.52
C LYS A 15 -37.39 8.84 39.61
N LEU A 16 -38.31 9.78 39.81
CA LEU A 16 -38.27 11.08 39.14
C LEU A 16 -36.90 11.72 39.43
N LYS A 17 -36.09 11.90 38.39
CA LYS A 17 -34.78 12.55 38.49
C LYS A 17 -34.99 14.05 38.72
N SER A 18 -34.33 14.59 39.73
CA SER A 18 -34.28 16.04 39.98
C SER A 18 -33.41 16.71 38.91
N PHE A 19 -33.54 18.03 38.75
CA PHE A 19 -32.74 18.81 37.79
C PHE A 19 -31.23 18.65 38.02
N ASP A 20 -30.81 18.46 39.27
CA ASP A 20 -29.41 18.30 39.66
C ASP A 20 -28.84 16.89 39.43
N ASP A 21 -29.69 15.90 39.09
CA ASP A 21 -29.26 14.52 38.84
C ASP A 21 -28.67 14.32 37.42
N TYR A 22 -28.72 15.36 36.57
CA TYR A 22 -28.21 15.33 35.20
C TYR A 22 -26.78 15.85 35.15
N GLU A 23 -25.82 14.95 35.02
CA GLU A 23 -24.42 15.31 34.79
C GLU A 23 -24.21 15.64 33.30
N LEU A 24 -23.69 16.84 33.00
CA LEU A 24 -23.45 17.29 31.63
C LEU A 24 -22.22 16.57 31.03
N THR A 25 -22.47 15.65 30.10
CA THR A 25 -21.42 14.88 29.44
C THR A 25 -20.73 15.68 28.33
N LEU A 26 -19.54 15.25 27.88
CA LEU A 26 -18.92 15.84 26.69
C LEU A 26 -19.83 15.68 25.46
N GLY A 27 -20.49 14.53 25.38
CA GLY A 27 -21.48 14.21 24.37
C GLY A 27 -22.57 15.24 24.22
N ASP A 28 -23.19 15.61 25.34
CA ASP A 28 -24.25 16.60 25.38
C ASP A 28 -23.76 17.97 24.90
N ILE A 29 -22.53 18.34 25.27
CA ILE A 29 -21.91 19.60 24.82
C ILE A 29 -21.68 19.58 23.31
N MET A 30 -21.08 18.51 22.77
CA MET A 30 -20.79 18.40 21.33
C MET A 30 -22.08 18.33 20.50
N ARG A 31 -23.09 17.64 21.00
CA ARG A 31 -24.44 17.59 20.41
C ARG A 31 -25.09 18.97 20.41
N GLY A 32 -24.94 19.72 21.51
CA GLY A 32 -25.37 21.11 21.62
C GLY A 32 -24.72 22.00 20.57
N GLU A 33 -23.40 21.96 20.45
CA GLU A 33 -22.65 22.74 19.44
C GLU A 33 -22.98 22.34 17.99
N ARG A 34 -23.29 21.07 17.76
CA ARG A 34 -23.77 20.63 16.44
C ARG A 34 -25.17 21.18 16.17
N ALA A 35 -26.04 21.22 17.18
CA ALA A 35 -27.39 21.75 17.07
C ALA A 35 -27.42 23.27 16.91
N THR A 36 -26.51 24.02 17.55
CA THR A 36 -26.38 25.48 17.33
C THR A 36 -26.00 25.80 15.88
N LYS A 37 -25.24 24.91 15.23
CA LYS A 37 -24.94 24.98 13.79
C LYS A 37 -26.07 24.49 12.89
N GLY A 38 -27.14 23.91 13.45
CA GLY A 38 -28.28 23.39 12.69
C GLY A 38 -27.94 22.17 11.82
N LYS A 39 -26.92 21.39 12.18
CA LYS A 39 -26.40 20.28 11.36
C LYS A 39 -26.86 18.92 11.87
N SER A 40 -27.27 18.04 10.97
CA SER A 40 -27.46 16.62 11.29
C SER A 40 -26.11 15.88 11.27
N LEU A 41 -26.02 14.71 11.91
CA LEU A 41 -24.82 13.87 11.84
C LEU A 41 -24.47 13.47 10.40
N LEU A 42 -25.48 13.30 9.53
CA LEU A 42 -25.28 13.01 8.10
C LEU A 42 -24.68 14.20 7.35
N ASP A 43 -25.04 15.43 7.74
CA ASP A 43 -24.44 16.63 7.15
C ASP A 43 -22.99 16.79 7.59
N VAL A 44 -22.70 16.58 8.88
CA VAL A 44 -21.32 16.58 9.39
C VAL A 44 -20.49 15.50 8.68
N GLN A 45 -21.03 14.30 8.46
CA GLN A 45 -20.36 13.26 7.68
C GLN A 45 -19.99 13.73 6.27
N ARG A 46 -20.89 14.42 5.58
CA ARG A 46 -20.60 14.94 4.23
C ARG A 46 -19.48 15.99 4.24
N ASP A 47 -19.45 16.81 5.28
CA ASP A 47 -18.51 17.92 5.43
C ASP A 47 -17.09 17.43 5.81
N ILE A 48 -16.94 16.55 6.81
CA ILE A 48 -15.62 16.10 7.30
C ILE A 48 -15.23 14.68 6.92
N LYS A 49 -16.08 13.96 6.17
CA LYS A 49 -15.85 12.60 5.66
C LYS A 49 -15.60 11.54 6.76
N ILE A 50 -16.24 11.70 7.92
CA ILE A 50 -16.26 10.71 9.00
C ILE A 50 -17.67 10.11 9.05
N LYS A 51 -17.79 8.77 9.11
CA LYS A 51 -19.09 8.08 9.19
C LYS A 51 -19.91 8.65 10.37
N ALA A 52 -21.20 8.92 10.14
CA ALA A 52 -22.13 9.46 11.12
C ALA A 52 -22.27 8.55 12.36
N GLU A 53 -22.15 7.24 12.16
CA GLU A 53 -22.11 6.24 13.23
C GLU A 53 -20.92 6.45 14.18
N TYR A 54 -19.73 6.77 13.65
CA TYR A 54 -18.59 7.12 14.49
C TYR A 54 -18.77 8.45 15.21
N LEU A 55 -19.42 9.44 14.58
CA LEU A 55 -19.74 10.71 15.24
C LEU A 55 -20.75 10.52 16.37
N ALA A 56 -21.75 9.66 16.18
CA ALA A 56 -22.68 9.25 17.24
C ALA A 56 -21.94 8.55 18.38
N GLY A 57 -21.01 7.63 18.07
CA GLY A 57 -20.17 6.99 19.08
C GLY A 57 -19.28 7.95 19.87
N ILE A 58 -18.81 9.04 19.25
CA ILE A 58 -18.11 10.13 19.98
C ILE A 58 -19.08 10.84 20.93
N GLU A 59 -20.29 11.16 20.47
CA GLU A 59 -21.31 11.83 21.30
C GLU A 59 -21.79 10.94 22.46
N ASP A 60 -21.90 9.63 22.29
CA ASP A 60 -22.36 8.72 23.34
C ASP A 60 -21.19 8.13 24.16
N ALA A 61 -19.95 8.52 23.86
CA ALA A 61 -18.71 7.99 24.43
C ALA A 61 -18.60 6.44 24.33
N ASP A 62 -19.19 5.84 23.31
CA ASP A 62 -19.19 4.39 23.08
C ASP A 62 -18.06 3.97 22.15
N LEU A 63 -17.07 3.27 22.73
CA LEU A 63 -15.91 2.77 22.00
C LEU A 63 -16.19 1.53 21.15
N SER A 64 -17.30 0.83 21.39
CA SER A 64 -17.60 -0.43 20.69
C SER A 64 -17.98 -0.24 19.22
N ILE A 65 -18.40 0.97 18.86
CA ILE A 65 -18.82 1.35 17.51
C ILE A 65 -17.61 1.50 16.57
N PHE A 66 -16.41 1.76 17.09
CA PHE A 66 -15.23 1.99 16.25
C PHE A 66 -14.58 0.68 15.80
N GLU A 67 -14.51 0.47 14.49
CA GLU A 67 -13.84 -0.70 13.90
C GLU A 67 -12.33 -0.72 14.19
N THR A 68 -11.68 0.45 14.22
CA THR A 68 -10.23 0.58 14.42
C THR A 68 -9.90 1.66 15.47
N PRO A 69 -9.44 1.27 16.67
CA PRO A 69 -9.15 2.20 17.77
C PRO A 69 -8.10 3.27 17.47
N GLY A 70 -7.16 2.98 16.55
CA GLY A 70 -6.07 3.90 16.19
C GLY A 70 -6.55 5.21 15.57
N PHE A 71 -7.73 5.25 14.95
CA PHE A 71 -8.26 6.44 14.30
C PHE A 71 -9.13 7.32 15.19
N ILE A 72 -9.53 6.82 16.37
CA ILE A 72 -10.40 7.54 17.32
C ILE A 72 -9.85 8.94 17.67
N PRO A 73 -8.56 9.13 17.99
CA PRO A 73 -8.02 10.46 18.27
C PRO A 73 -8.20 11.44 17.11
N GLY A 74 -8.01 10.96 15.87
CA GLY A 74 -8.18 11.76 14.67
C GLY A 74 -9.62 12.17 14.45
N TYR A 75 -10.57 11.27 14.68
CA TYR A 75 -12.00 11.54 14.53
C TYR A 75 -12.50 12.55 15.57
N VAL A 76 -12.18 12.35 16.85
CA VAL A 76 -12.55 13.26 17.94
C VAL A 76 -12.01 14.67 17.71
N LYS A 77 -10.71 14.78 17.38
CA LYS A 77 -10.07 16.09 17.13
C LYS A 77 -10.62 16.79 15.88
N SER A 78 -10.98 16.03 14.84
CA SER A 78 -11.54 16.61 13.61
C SER A 78 -12.98 17.08 13.81
N TYR A 79 -13.78 16.33 14.57
CA TYR A 79 -15.12 16.76 14.92
C TYR A 79 -15.11 17.99 15.84
N ALA A 80 -14.21 18.04 16.83
CA ALA A 80 -14.01 19.23 17.67
C ALA A 80 -13.65 20.49 16.85
N ARG A 81 -12.72 20.35 15.88
CA ARG A 81 -12.36 21.44 14.95
C ARG A 81 -13.56 21.91 14.12
N TYR A 82 -14.37 20.98 13.63
CA TYR A 82 -15.60 21.32 12.88
C TYR A 82 -16.62 22.08 13.72
N LEU A 83 -16.78 21.69 14.99
CA LEU A 83 -17.66 22.38 15.93
C LEU A 83 -17.09 23.72 16.43
N GLY A 84 -15.81 24.01 16.16
CA GLY A 84 -15.15 25.23 16.63
C GLY A 84 -14.69 25.16 18.09
N MET A 85 -14.59 23.95 18.64
CA MET A 85 -14.13 23.70 20.01
C MET A 85 -12.62 23.43 20.04
N ASN A 86 -11.99 23.59 21.21
CA ASN A 86 -10.58 23.26 21.37
C ASN A 86 -10.37 21.73 21.24
N PRO A 87 -9.65 21.25 20.21
CA PRO A 87 -9.54 19.82 19.92
C PRO A 87 -8.76 19.03 20.98
N GLU A 88 -7.81 19.67 21.66
CA GLU A 88 -7.01 18.99 22.69
C GLU A 88 -7.82 18.82 23.98
N TRP A 89 -8.60 19.84 24.36
CA TRP A 89 -9.52 19.77 25.49
C TRP A 89 -10.62 18.71 25.28
N VAL A 90 -11.26 18.71 24.09
CA VAL A 90 -12.30 17.72 23.75
C VAL A 90 -11.74 16.31 23.82
N TYR A 91 -10.54 16.09 23.26
CA TYR A 91 -9.90 14.79 23.26
C TYR A 91 -9.58 14.30 24.69
N GLN A 92 -9.01 15.15 25.54
CA GLN A 92 -8.71 14.80 26.93
C GLN A 92 -9.98 14.44 27.72
N ARG A 93 -11.05 15.23 27.54
CA ARG A 93 -12.34 14.98 28.19
C ARG A 93 -13.00 13.70 27.66
N PHE A 94 -12.85 13.41 26.37
CA PHE A 94 -13.32 12.16 25.77
C PHE A 94 -12.60 10.96 26.36
N CYS A 95 -11.27 11.01 26.50
CA CYS A 95 -10.48 9.95 27.14
C CYS A 95 -10.90 9.71 28.59
N ALA A 96 -11.15 10.78 29.35
CA ALA A 96 -11.60 10.69 30.74
C ALA A 96 -12.99 10.04 30.89
N GLN A 97 -13.92 10.29 29.95
CA GLN A 97 -15.29 9.76 30.02
C GLN A 97 -15.42 8.36 29.42
N SER A 98 -14.78 8.11 28.28
CA SER A 98 -14.85 6.82 27.58
C SER A 98 -13.88 5.78 28.16
N GLY A 99 -12.89 6.21 28.96
CA GLY A 99 -11.77 5.36 29.39
C GLY A 99 -10.78 5.04 28.27
N PHE A 100 -10.87 5.72 27.12
CA PHE A 100 -9.94 5.53 26.02
C PHE A 100 -8.54 6.02 26.39
N SER A 101 -7.55 5.12 26.31
CA SER A 101 -6.13 5.46 26.44
C SER A 101 -5.46 5.31 25.07
N HIS A 102 -4.74 6.34 24.63
CA HIS A 102 -3.97 6.28 23.40
C HIS A 102 -2.87 5.24 23.53
N VAL A 103 -3.06 4.08 22.91
CA VAL A 103 -2.03 3.05 22.84
C VAL A 103 -0.98 3.51 21.84
N GLY A 104 0.12 4.07 22.34
CA GLY A 104 1.35 4.20 21.58
C GLY A 104 1.77 2.83 21.07
N GLY A 105 2.18 2.78 19.80
CA GLY A 105 2.59 1.61 19.01
C GLY A 105 2.77 0.25 19.71
N LEU A 106 2.17 -0.76 19.11
CA LEU A 106 2.49 -2.21 19.20
C LEU A 106 1.79 -3.07 20.26
N ASP A 107 0.99 -2.52 21.19
CA ASP A 107 0.24 -3.35 22.18
C ASP A 107 -1.24 -2.99 22.28
N ALA A 108 -1.91 -2.83 21.13
CA ALA A 108 -3.37 -2.78 21.10
C ALA A 108 -3.94 -4.21 21.21
N GLN A 109 -3.67 -4.89 22.32
CA GLN A 109 -4.41 -6.10 22.66
C GLN A 109 -5.87 -5.73 22.91
N VAL A 110 -6.71 -6.11 21.95
CA VAL A 110 -7.96 -6.83 22.25
C VAL A 110 -8.91 -6.07 23.19
N TYR A 111 -9.58 -5.05 22.65
CA TYR A 111 -10.94 -4.73 23.10
C TYR A 111 -11.94 -5.65 22.41
N THR A 112 -11.81 -6.98 22.62
CA THR A 112 -12.94 -7.89 22.46
C THR A 112 -13.57 -8.06 23.82
N ARG A 113 -14.65 -7.32 24.10
CA ARG A 113 -15.60 -7.70 25.15
C ARG A 113 -16.15 -9.07 24.79
N THR A 114 -15.85 -10.08 25.60
CA THR A 114 -16.71 -11.27 25.66
C THR A 114 -17.85 -10.95 26.63
N PRO A 115 -19.13 -11.09 26.25
CA PRO A 115 -20.22 -10.97 27.20
C PRO A 115 -20.33 -12.31 27.92
N ASN A 116 -20.01 -12.35 29.21
CA ASN A 116 -20.56 -13.42 30.03
C ASN A 116 -20.95 -12.86 31.39
N GLY A 117 -22.25 -12.87 31.62
CA GLY A 117 -22.83 -12.49 32.90
C GLY A 117 -22.37 -13.44 33.99
N ARG A 118 -22.05 -12.86 35.15
CA ARG A 118 -22.21 -13.51 36.46
C ARG A 118 -22.06 -12.49 37.58
N THR A 119 -23.24 -12.13 38.10
CA THR A 119 -23.54 -11.95 39.53
C THR A 119 -22.57 -11.11 40.36
N SER A 120 -23.07 -9.94 40.75
CA SER A 120 -22.83 -9.31 42.03
C SER A 120 -22.65 -10.31 43.18
N ARG A 121 -21.58 -10.16 43.97
CA ARG A 121 -21.68 -10.34 45.41
C ARG A 121 -20.65 -9.49 46.16
N ALA A 122 -21.19 -8.59 46.96
CA ALA A 122 -20.49 -7.83 47.96
C ALA A 122 -20.05 -8.73 49.14
N LEU A 123 -18.99 -8.27 49.81
CA LEU A 123 -18.60 -8.48 51.21
C LEU A 123 -18.29 -9.93 51.67
N THR A 124 -17.05 -10.13 52.15
CA THR A 124 -16.78 -10.48 53.57
C THR A 124 -15.27 -10.47 53.83
N ALA A 125 -14.89 -9.74 54.87
CA ALA A 125 -13.57 -9.77 55.48
C ALA A 125 -13.34 -11.12 56.18
N THR A 126 -12.19 -11.75 55.96
CA THR A 126 -11.55 -12.64 56.95
C THR A 126 -10.03 -12.58 56.83
N SER A 127 -9.41 -12.00 57.86
CA SER A 127 -8.13 -12.34 58.49
C SER A 127 -7.24 -13.40 57.81
N ARG A 128 -6.01 -13.00 57.43
CA ARG A 128 -4.81 -13.83 57.58
C ARG A 128 -3.64 -12.98 58.08
N LYS A 129 -3.16 -13.39 59.27
CA LYS A 129 -1.80 -13.33 59.83
C LYS A 129 -0.74 -12.75 58.87
N SER A 130 -0.21 -11.56 59.14
CA SER A 130 0.95 -11.28 60.01
C SER A 130 2.30 -11.57 59.33
N ASP A 131 2.74 -10.63 58.50
CA ASP A 131 4.15 -10.49 58.13
C ASP A 131 4.83 -9.52 59.12
N PRO A 132 5.85 -9.96 59.89
CA PRO A 132 6.49 -9.14 60.93
C PRO A 132 7.47 -8.07 60.41
N SER A 133 7.57 -7.87 59.09
CA SER A 133 8.42 -6.83 58.47
C SER A 133 7.69 -5.50 58.20
N ALA A 134 6.37 -5.47 58.32
CA ALA A 134 5.57 -4.24 58.14
C ALA A 134 5.45 -3.36 59.40
N ALA A 135 5.87 -3.88 60.57
CA ALA A 135 5.69 -3.21 61.86
C ALA A 135 6.81 -2.21 62.23
N MET A 136 7.89 -2.13 61.44
CA MET A 136 9.04 -1.24 61.73
C MET A 136 9.01 0.09 60.96
N LEU A 137 8.09 0.25 60.00
CA LEU A 137 7.95 1.48 59.20
C LEU A 137 6.74 2.34 59.62
N ALA A 138 5.94 1.89 60.60
CA ALA A 138 4.71 2.55 61.04
C ALA A 138 4.90 3.48 62.27
N ARG A 139 6.12 3.90 62.58
CA ARG A 139 6.41 4.77 63.73
C ARG A 139 7.42 5.86 63.37
N SER A 140 6.92 6.95 62.81
CA SER A 140 7.53 8.27 62.95
C SER A 140 6.43 9.33 62.98
N PRO A 141 6.35 10.17 64.04
CA PRO A 141 5.31 11.18 64.17
C PRO A 141 5.86 12.54 63.71
N ILE A 142 5.64 12.93 62.46
CA ILE A 142 5.90 14.32 62.05
C ILE A 142 4.91 14.77 60.97
N ASN A 143 3.69 15.09 61.36
CA ASN A 143 2.83 15.98 60.57
C ASN A 143 3.27 17.41 60.84
N SER A 144 4.26 17.87 60.08
CA SER A 144 4.55 19.30 59.90
C SER A 144 4.16 19.66 58.48
N ALA A 145 3.14 20.52 58.33
CA ALA A 145 2.78 21.10 57.04
C ALA A 145 3.99 21.85 56.46
N PRO A 146 4.45 21.56 55.22
CA PRO A 146 5.50 22.34 54.63
C PRO A 146 4.89 23.62 54.05
N THR A 147 5.30 24.75 54.60
CA THR A 147 5.23 26.06 53.97
C THR A 147 5.82 25.97 52.56
N GLN A 148 5.12 26.59 51.61
CA GLN A 148 5.46 26.59 50.20
C GLN A 148 6.80 27.28 49.95
N GLY A 149 7.74 26.56 49.36
CA GLY A 149 8.94 27.10 48.72
C GLY A 149 9.01 26.62 47.27
N PRO A 150 9.38 27.46 46.30
CA PRO A 150 9.16 27.21 44.86
C PRO A 150 10.02 26.11 44.23
N LEU A 151 10.81 25.35 45.01
CA LEU A 151 11.85 24.45 44.48
C LEU A 151 11.70 22.97 44.87
N HIS A 152 10.61 22.58 45.55
CA HIS A 152 10.44 21.20 46.03
C HIS A 152 9.76 20.23 45.03
N GLY A 153 9.46 20.68 43.80
CA GLY A 153 8.83 19.85 42.76
C GLY A 153 9.79 19.15 41.80
N VAL A 154 11.10 19.39 41.90
CA VAL A 154 12.06 18.89 40.90
C VAL A 154 12.47 17.45 41.24
N GLN A 155 11.70 16.48 40.71
CA GLN A 155 12.09 15.07 40.73
C GLN A 155 13.32 14.84 39.84
N ALA A 156 14.25 13.97 40.26
CA ALA A 156 15.51 13.69 39.55
C ALA A 156 15.30 13.23 38.09
N SER A 157 14.16 12.61 37.78
CA SER A 157 13.74 12.25 36.41
C SER A 157 13.53 13.48 35.51
N THR A 158 13.02 14.58 36.06
CA THR A 158 12.81 15.84 35.33
C THR A 158 14.13 16.44 34.90
N ILE A 159 15.13 16.40 35.78
CA ILE A 159 16.49 16.90 35.52
C ILE A 159 17.12 16.14 34.35
N GLY A 160 16.93 14.82 34.29
CA GLY A 160 17.43 13.99 33.18
C GLY A 160 16.81 14.36 31.83
N SER A 161 15.49 14.54 31.77
CA SER A 161 14.80 14.89 30.52
C SER A 161 15.18 16.29 30.01
N VAL A 162 15.35 17.26 30.93
CA VAL A 162 15.76 18.63 30.60
C VAL A 162 17.21 18.65 30.09
N LEU A 163 18.08 17.80 30.64
CA LEU A 163 19.46 17.68 30.18
C LEU A 163 19.53 17.10 28.76
N VAL A 164 18.75 16.06 28.47
CA VAL A 164 18.66 15.49 27.11
C VAL A 164 18.11 16.51 26.10
N LEU A 165 17.05 17.25 26.48
CA LEU A 165 16.50 18.31 25.65
C LEU A 165 17.54 19.40 25.37
N ALA A 166 18.31 19.82 26.38
CA ALA A 166 19.35 20.83 26.24
C ALA A 166 20.49 20.36 25.32
N VAL A 167 20.89 19.08 25.40
CA VAL A 167 21.88 18.49 24.49
C VAL A 167 21.37 18.49 23.05
N ILE A 168 20.13 18.05 22.83
CA ILE A 168 19.53 18.04 21.48
C ILE A 168 19.43 19.46 20.92
N ALA A 169 18.91 20.40 21.70
CA ALA A 169 18.82 21.81 21.29
C ALA A 169 20.20 22.42 20.99
N GLY A 170 21.21 22.11 21.80
CA GLY A 170 22.59 22.54 21.58
C GLY A 170 23.20 21.97 20.30
N THR A 171 23.01 20.68 20.02
CA THR A 171 23.52 20.04 18.80
C THR A 171 22.86 20.58 17.53
N LEU A 172 21.54 20.78 17.53
CA LEU A 172 20.83 21.40 16.42
C LEU A 172 21.24 22.86 16.21
N GLY A 173 21.35 23.63 17.30
CA GLY A 173 21.80 25.01 17.25
C GLY A 173 23.23 25.12 16.71
N TYR A 174 24.13 24.26 17.17
CA TYR A 174 25.51 24.20 16.68
C TYR A 174 25.58 23.77 15.21
N GLY A 175 24.78 22.78 14.81
CA GLY A 175 24.69 22.34 13.42
C GLY A 175 24.22 23.46 12.48
N GLY A 176 23.16 24.18 12.86
CA GLY A 176 22.67 25.33 12.09
C GLY A 176 23.70 26.47 12.03
N TRP A 177 24.35 26.78 13.15
CA TRP A 177 25.38 27.81 13.21
C TRP A 177 26.65 27.47 12.40
N SER A 178 27.05 26.19 12.40
CA SER A 178 28.17 25.68 11.60
C SER A 178 27.93 25.85 10.09
N VAL A 179 26.73 25.51 9.62
CA VAL A 179 26.35 25.65 8.20
C VAL A 179 26.39 27.11 7.77
N LEU A 180 25.89 28.03 8.61
CA LEU A 180 25.91 29.46 8.32
C LEU A 180 27.35 30.01 8.21
N ARG A 181 28.26 29.49 9.02
CA ARG A 181 29.70 29.82 8.94
C ARG A 181 30.35 29.33 7.66
N GLU A 182 29.94 28.17 7.14
CA GLU A 182 30.51 27.60 5.93
C GLU A 182 30.04 28.33 4.67
N ILE A 183 28.78 28.77 4.64
CA ILE A 183 28.22 29.58 3.53
C ILE A 183 28.93 30.93 3.39
N GLN A 184 29.40 31.51 4.50
CA GLN A 184 30.17 32.77 4.47
C GLN A 184 31.65 32.59 4.08
N ARG A 185 32.12 31.35 3.93
CA ARG A 185 33.48 31.04 3.45
C ARG A 185 33.54 30.76 1.95
N VAL A 186 32.53 31.16 1.19
CA VAL A 186 32.67 31.23 -0.27
C VAL A 186 33.66 32.36 -0.57
N THR A 187 34.93 32.00 -0.65
CA THR A 187 35.96 32.83 -1.26
C THR A 187 35.60 32.98 -2.73
N LEU A 188 34.87 34.03 -3.05
CA LEU A 188 34.80 34.55 -4.40
C LEU A 188 36.23 34.90 -4.78
N ALA A 189 36.85 34.10 -5.64
CA ALA A 189 38.08 34.50 -6.30
C ALA A 189 37.76 35.81 -7.04
N PRO A 190 38.39 36.94 -6.70
CA PRO A 190 38.18 38.17 -7.44
C PRO A 190 38.74 37.95 -8.84
N VAL A 191 37.86 37.69 -9.81
CA VAL A 191 38.21 37.75 -11.21
C VAL A 191 38.25 39.22 -11.58
N GLU A 192 39.36 39.88 -11.23
CA GLU A 192 39.76 41.13 -11.86
C GLU A 192 40.25 40.81 -13.27
N THR A 193 39.33 40.41 -14.15
CA THR A 193 39.59 40.45 -15.59
C THR A 193 38.86 41.66 -16.12
N ALA A 194 39.58 42.77 -16.23
CA ALA A 194 39.12 43.91 -17.00
C ALA A 194 38.75 43.40 -18.39
N LEU A 195 37.46 43.48 -18.73
CA LEU A 195 36.92 43.12 -20.03
C LEU A 195 37.45 44.13 -21.06
N THR A 196 38.70 43.94 -21.50
CA THR A 196 39.19 44.54 -22.72
C THR A 196 38.39 43.94 -23.85
N VAL A 197 37.65 44.78 -24.56
CA VAL A 197 37.01 44.45 -25.84
C VAL A 197 38.12 44.13 -26.83
N ALA A 198 38.63 42.91 -26.79
CA ALA A 198 39.43 42.33 -27.84
C ALA A 198 38.44 41.58 -28.74
N THR A 199 38.33 42.07 -29.97
CA THR A 199 37.71 41.33 -31.08
C THR A 199 38.24 39.90 -31.06
N PRO A 200 37.39 38.87 -30.98
CA PRO A 200 37.88 37.51 -31.04
C PRO A 200 38.46 37.27 -32.44
N GLN A 201 39.78 37.18 -32.50
CA GLN A 201 40.44 36.42 -33.55
C GLN A 201 39.98 34.98 -33.39
N THR A 202 39.32 34.47 -34.43
CA THR A 202 38.96 33.08 -34.62
C THR A 202 40.19 32.20 -34.55
N GLU A 203 40.40 31.54 -33.41
CA GLU A 203 41.05 30.23 -33.41
C GLU A 203 39.95 29.18 -33.52
N ALA A 204 39.87 28.58 -34.70
CA ALA A 204 38.95 27.50 -35.01
C ALA A 204 39.38 26.24 -34.27
N PHE A 205 38.64 25.88 -33.23
CA PHE A 205 38.61 24.50 -32.77
C PHE A 205 37.68 23.73 -33.71
N ASP A 206 38.26 22.77 -34.44
CA ASP A 206 37.52 21.89 -35.32
C ASP A 206 36.72 20.88 -34.49
N VAL A 207 35.42 21.14 -34.34
CA VAL A 207 34.45 20.25 -33.67
C VAL A 207 33.58 19.52 -34.69
N SER A 208 34.04 19.40 -35.94
CA SER A 208 33.27 18.80 -37.06
C SER A 208 32.91 17.32 -36.88
N GLY A 209 33.28 16.68 -35.76
CA GLY A 209 32.96 15.29 -35.46
C GLY A 209 31.76 15.06 -34.53
N LEU A 210 31.18 16.07 -33.90
CA LEU A 210 30.14 15.87 -32.88
C LEU A 210 28.74 16.40 -33.24
N GLY A 211 28.56 17.09 -34.36
CA GLY A 211 27.24 17.45 -34.88
C GLY A 211 26.36 18.31 -33.96
N ILE A 212 26.92 18.88 -32.89
CA ILE A 212 26.21 19.80 -31.99
C ILE A 212 26.61 21.23 -32.37
N GLU A 213 25.82 21.82 -33.25
CA GLU A 213 25.89 23.24 -33.56
C GLU A 213 25.25 24.03 -32.41
N ASN A 214 26.09 24.64 -31.55
CA ASN A 214 25.63 25.59 -30.52
C ASN A 214 25.29 26.96 -31.15
N ALA A 215 24.34 26.98 -32.07
CA ALA A 215 23.76 28.20 -32.59
C ALA A 215 22.54 28.58 -31.72
N ALA A 216 22.50 29.82 -31.24
CA ALA A 216 21.30 30.35 -30.58
C ALA A 216 20.07 30.12 -31.49
N PRO A 217 18.94 29.62 -30.95
CA PRO A 217 17.82 29.19 -31.77
C PRO A 217 17.28 30.37 -32.57
N THR A 218 17.42 30.29 -33.90
CA THR A 218 16.89 31.29 -34.80
C THR A 218 15.35 31.20 -34.84
N PRO A 219 14.63 32.29 -35.16
CA PRO A 219 13.17 32.26 -35.30
C PRO A 219 12.69 31.16 -36.27
N ALA A 220 13.45 30.91 -37.33
CA ALA A 220 13.19 29.85 -38.29
C ALA A 220 13.43 28.42 -37.72
N ALA A 221 14.29 28.26 -36.71
CA ALA A 221 14.44 26.98 -36.00
C ALA A 221 13.23 26.71 -35.08
N MET A 222 12.70 27.74 -34.43
CA MET A 222 11.46 27.64 -33.66
C MET A 222 10.24 27.36 -34.55
N GLU A 223 10.17 27.96 -35.75
CA GLU A 223 9.07 27.71 -36.69
C GLU A 223 9.03 26.25 -37.20
N ARG A 224 10.18 25.57 -37.28
CA ARG A 224 10.24 24.14 -37.62
C ARG A 224 9.67 23.22 -36.54
N LEU A 225 9.77 23.60 -35.26
CA LEU A 225 9.21 22.82 -34.15
C LEU A 225 7.67 22.81 -34.16
N TYR A 226 7.04 23.85 -34.70
CA TYR A 226 5.58 23.97 -34.79
C TYR A 226 5.01 23.54 -36.15
N ARG A 227 5.85 23.19 -37.12
CA ARG A 227 5.40 22.68 -38.41
C ARG A 227 4.99 21.21 -38.26
N PRO A 228 3.82 20.78 -38.78
CA PRO A 228 3.49 19.36 -38.82
C PRO A 228 4.59 18.64 -39.62
N GLN A 229 5.23 17.65 -38.97
CA GLN A 229 6.28 16.87 -39.60
C GLN A 229 5.69 16.17 -40.82
N ALA A 230 6.27 16.40 -41.99
CA ALA A 230 5.97 15.57 -43.14
C ALA A 230 6.37 14.14 -42.77
N LEU A 231 5.49 13.19 -43.00
CA LEU A 231 5.72 11.79 -42.71
C LEU A 231 6.91 11.31 -43.55
N ASP A 232 8.10 11.26 -42.94
CA ASP A 232 9.27 10.65 -43.54
C ASP A 232 9.02 9.15 -43.62
N THR A 233 8.57 8.70 -44.79
CA THR A 233 8.50 7.27 -45.12
C THR A 233 9.91 6.69 -45.02
N PRO A 234 10.13 5.63 -44.23
CA PRO A 234 11.45 5.06 -44.08
C PRO A 234 11.95 4.60 -45.45
N VAL A 235 13.15 5.04 -45.82
CA VAL A 235 13.85 4.55 -47.01
C VAL A 235 14.20 3.09 -46.75
N LEU A 236 13.44 2.17 -47.35
CA LEU A 236 13.71 0.74 -47.26
C LEU A 236 14.99 0.44 -48.03
N VAL A 237 16.09 0.28 -47.32
CA VAL A 237 17.32 -0.31 -47.87
C VAL A 237 17.20 -1.82 -47.69
N PRO A 238 17.26 -2.62 -48.77
CA PRO A 238 17.29 -4.07 -48.66
C PRO A 238 18.46 -4.49 -47.79
N ARG A 239 18.17 -5.18 -46.67
CA ARG A 239 19.18 -5.72 -45.76
C ARG A 239 20.03 -6.80 -46.44
N ASP A 240 19.37 -7.58 -47.28
CA ASP A 240 19.95 -8.68 -48.02
C ASP A 240 20.02 -8.29 -49.51
N GLY A 241 21.10 -8.68 -50.18
CA GLY A 241 21.24 -8.48 -51.63
C GLY A 241 20.13 -9.16 -52.43
N PRO A 242 20.13 -9.04 -53.77
CA PRO A 242 19.15 -9.70 -54.61
C PRO A 242 19.05 -11.20 -54.28
N ILE A 243 17.85 -11.73 -54.10
CA ILE A 243 17.60 -13.16 -53.79
C ILE A 243 18.30 -14.11 -54.79
N ALA A 244 18.58 -13.62 -56.01
CA ALA A 244 19.33 -14.33 -57.04
C ALA A 244 20.77 -14.71 -56.65
N THR A 245 21.36 -14.11 -55.60
CA THR A 245 22.72 -14.46 -55.15
C THR A 245 22.74 -15.57 -54.08
N LEU A 246 21.60 -16.07 -53.64
CA LEU A 246 21.53 -17.17 -52.67
C LEU A 246 21.69 -18.51 -53.38
N ASP A 247 22.69 -19.30 -52.99
CA ASP A 247 22.89 -20.67 -53.47
C ASP A 247 22.17 -21.67 -52.54
N PRO A 248 21.05 -22.29 -52.97
CA PRO A 248 20.29 -23.23 -52.15
C PRO A 248 21.04 -24.55 -51.88
N SER A 249 22.11 -24.84 -52.62
CA SER A 249 22.90 -26.06 -52.46
C SER A 249 24.06 -25.91 -51.47
N GLY A 250 24.42 -24.67 -51.12
CA GLY A 250 25.52 -24.36 -50.20
C GLY A 250 25.10 -24.06 -48.76
N GLN A 251 23.83 -23.66 -48.53
CA GLN A 251 23.36 -23.23 -47.21
C GLN A 251 21.92 -23.68 -46.94
N GLY A 252 21.67 -24.18 -45.72
CA GLY A 252 20.35 -24.57 -45.25
C GLY A 252 20.04 -26.07 -45.40
N VAL A 253 18.76 -26.41 -45.22
CA VAL A 253 18.25 -27.80 -45.12
C VAL A 253 18.46 -28.60 -46.41
N TYR A 254 18.67 -27.93 -47.55
CA TYR A 254 18.91 -28.54 -48.87
C TYR A 254 20.38 -28.63 -49.24
N ALA A 255 21.31 -28.25 -48.36
CA ALA A 255 22.74 -28.39 -48.62
C ALA A 255 23.07 -29.88 -48.82
N ALA A 256 23.59 -30.22 -50.00
CA ALA A 256 23.85 -31.60 -50.37
C ALA A 256 24.93 -32.18 -49.45
N LEU A 257 24.55 -33.14 -48.61
CA LEU A 257 25.50 -33.90 -47.80
C LEU A 257 26.45 -34.67 -48.72
N PRO A 258 27.77 -34.70 -48.44
CA PRO A 258 28.70 -35.50 -49.22
C PRO A 258 28.29 -36.97 -49.16
N ALA A 259 28.22 -37.60 -50.34
CA ALA A 259 27.81 -38.98 -50.51
C ALA A 259 28.64 -39.92 -49.61
N THR A 260 27.98 -40.64 -48.73
CA THR A 260 28.58 -41.71 -47.94
C THR A 260 28.74 -42.95 -48.82
N PRO A 261 29.89 -43.64 -48.84
CA PRO A 261 30.05 -44.89 -49.57
C PRO A 261 29.30 -46.05 -48.89
N ASP A 262 28.90 -47.02 -49.72
CA ASP A 262 27.96 -48.14 -49.50
C ASP A 262 27.98 -48.84 -48.12
N PRO A 263 26.82 -49.33 -47.63
CA PRO A 263 26.74 -50.06 -46.37
C PRO A 263 27.20 -51.52 -46.55
N VAL A 264 28.27 -51.88 -45.84
CA VAL A 264 28.62 -53.29 -45.60
C VAL A 264 27.66 -53.87 -44.57
N VAL A 265 26.95 -54.93 -44.96
CA VAL A 265 26.05 -55.72 -44.10
C VAL A 265 26.86 -56.35 -42.97
N ALA A 266 26.58 -55.95 -41.73
CA ALA A 266 27.00 -56.64 -40.51
C ALA A 266 25.76 -57.14 -39.74
N PRO A 267 25.78 -58.37 -39.18
CA PRO A 267 24.62 -58.95 -38.52
C PRO A 267 24.39 -58.34 -37.13
N LEU A 268 23.11 -58.18 -36.80
CA LEU A 268 22.55 -57.64 -35.56
C LEU A 268 23.03 -58.39 -34.31
N PRO A 269 23.41 -57.69 -33.23
CA PRO A 269 23.26 -58.21 -31.89
C PRO A 269 21.88 -57.83 -31.33
N THR A 270 21.13 -58.84 -30.92
CA THR A 270 19.94 -58.74 -30.07
C THR A 270 20.25 -57.88 -28.85
N GLN A 271 19.63 -56.71 -28.75
CA GLN A 271 19.58 -55.94 -27.50
C GLN A 271 18.13 -55.75 -27.06
N VAL A 272 18.00 -55.93 -25.76
CA VAL A 272 16.79 -55.96 -24.95
C VAL A 272 15.99 -54.69 -25.15
N VAL A 273 14.69 -54.83 -25.41
CA VAL A 273 13.73 -53.72 -25.44
C VAL A 273 13.55 -53.23 -24.00
N ALA A 274 14.39 -52.28 -23.60
CA ALA A 274 14.07 -51.37 -22.52
C ALA A 274 13.39 -50.17 -23.20
N GLU A 275 12.09 -50.05 -22.98
CA GLU A 275 11.27 -48.90 -23.36
C GLU A 275 11.75 -47.71 -22.53
N LEU A 276 12.78 -47.03 -23.06
CA LEU A 276 13.16 -45.71 -22.62
C LEU A 276 12.38 -44.74 -23.50
N ASP A 277 11.39 -44.14 -22.87
CA ASP A 277 10.68 -42.94 -23.31
C ASP A 277 11.74 -41.87 -23.64
N GLU A 278 12.11 -41.75 -24.92
CA GLU A 278 13.01 -40.70 -25.39
C GLU A 278 12.21 -39.39 -25.39
N PRO A 279 12.59 -38.37 -24.60
CA PRO A 279 11.94 -37.08 -24.69
C PRO A 279 12.25 -36.49 -26.07
N GLU A 280 11.21 -36.31 -26.87
CA GLU A 280 11.25 -35.62 -28.15
C GLU A 280 11.97 -34.27 -27.99
N VAL A 281 13.18 -34.15 -28.55
CA VAL A 281 14.00 -32.95 -28.46
C VAL A 281 13.36 -31.85 -29.30
N GLN A 282 12.51 -31.04 -28.67
CA GLN A 282 11.97 -29.84 -29.28
C GLN A 282 13.02 -28.72 -29.26
N VAL A 283 13.46 -28.28 -30.45
CA VAL A 283 14.48 -27.23 -30.67
C VAL A 283 13.86 -25.83 -30.69
N VAL A 284 12.57 -25.71 -30.40
CA VAL A 284 11.87 -24.42 -30.34
C VAL A 284 11.73 -24.05 -28.88
N GLN A 285 12.37 -22.94 -28.45
CA GLN A 285 12.06 -22.35 -27.15
C GLN A 285 10.54 -22.14 -27.08
N ALA A 286 9.89 -22.79 -26.12
CA ALA A 286 8.48 -22.55 -25.84
C ALA A 286 8.28 -21.03 -25.63
N PRO A 287 7.21 -20.44 -26.17
CA PRO A 287 6.94 -19.02 -25.99
C PRO A 287 6.92 -18.69 -24.49
N PRO A 288 7.44 -17.50 -24.09
CA PRO A 288 7.47 -17.11 -22.69
C PRO A 288 6.05 -17.15 -22.13
N PRO A 289 5.85 -17.77 -20.95
CA PRO A 289 4.51 -17.99 -20.44
C PRO A 289 3.88 -16.65 -20.03
N GLU A 290 2.75 -16.32 -20.64
CA GLU A 290 2.01 -15.11 -20.33
C GLU A 290 1.21 -15.29 -19.03
N VAL A 291 1.40 -14.37 -18.10
CA VAL A 291 0.65 -14.32 -16.83
C VAL A 291 -0.23 -13.07 -16.85
N VAL A 292 -1.54 -13.27 -16.74
CA VAL A 292 -2.52 -12.19 -16.71
C VAL A 292 -3.22 -12.19 -15.35
N LEU A 293 -3.22 -11.02 -14.70
CA LEU A 293 -3.92 -10.78 -13.45
C LEU A 293 -5.29 -10.18 -13.74
N PHE A 294 -6.36 -10.71 -13.15
CA PHE A 294 -7.69 -10.11 -13.27
C PHE A 294 -8.50 -10.28 -11.99
N ALA A 295 -9.58 -9.48 -11.85
CA ALA A 295 -10.45 -9.54 -10.68
C ALA A 295 -11.91 -9.76 -11.07
N ARG A 296 -12.59 -10.65 -10.34
CA ARG A 296 -14.05 -10.87 -10.45
C ARG A 296 -14.84 -9.77 -9.73
N ARG A 297 -14.27 -9.17 -8.69
CA ARG A 297 -14.86 -8.04 -7.94
C ARG A 297 -13.76 -7.04 -7.63
N PRO A 298 -14.11 -5.75 -7.39
CA PRO A 298 -13.13 -4.74 -7.05
C PRO A 298 -12.18 -5.20 -5.95
N ALA A 299 -10.88 -5.23 -6.27
CA ALA A 299 -9.84 -5.71 -5.39
C ALA A 299 -8.62 -4.79 -5.49
N TRP A 300 -8.12 -4.33 -4.34
CA TRP A 300 -6.89 -3.53 -4.33
C TRP A 300 -5.69 -4.43 -4.60
N VAL A 301 -4.91 -4.13 -5.64
CA VAL A 301 -3.73 -4.89 -6.03
C VAL A 301 -2.50 -3.99 -6.07
N ARG A 302 -1.39 -4.52 -5.57
CA ARG A 302 -0.05 -3.95 -5.74
C ARG A 302 0.88 -5.03 -6.27
N VAL A 303 1.40 -4.82 -7.47
CA VAL A 303 2.43 -5.66 -8.10
C VAL A 303 3.76 -4.95 -7.99
N ARG A 304 4.75 -5.63 -7.42
CA ARG A 304 6.09 -5.11 -7.18
C ARG A 304 7.12 -5.99 -7.89
N ALA A 305 7.93 -5.39 -8.75
CA ALA A 305 9.09 -6.05 -9.33
C ALA A 305 10.14 -6.38 -8.27
N SER A 306 11.08 -7.27 -8.61
CA SER A 306 12.14 -7.75 -7.71
C SER A 306 13.11 -6.65 -7.28
N ASP A 307 13.35 -5.65 -8.14
CA ASP A 307 14.13 -4.44 -7.88
C ASP A 307 13.44 -3.48 -6.87
N GLY A 308 12.18 -3.75 -6.56
CA GLY A 308 11.35 -2.99 -5.66
C GLY A 308 10.46 -1.94 -6.33
N THR A 309 10.53 -1.79 -7.64
CA THR A 309 9.68 -0.91 -8.45
C THR A 309 8.23 -1.39 -8.41
N ILE A 310 7.29 -0.45 -8.31
CA ILE A 310 5.86 -0.77 -8.30
C ILE A 310 5.38 -0.78 -9.76
N LEU A 311 5.04 -1.97 -10.27
CA LEU A 311 4.55 -2.15 -11.65
C LEU A 311 3.08 -1.74 -11.78
N LEU A 312 2.29 -2.02 -10.74
CA LEU A 312 0.87 -1.68 -10.68
C LEU A 312 0.48 -1.42 -9.23
N GLU A 313 -0.23 -0.33 -8.97
CA GLU A 313 -0.91 -0.09 -7.69
C GLU A 313 -2.24 0.62 -7.93
N LYS A 314 -3.35 -0.11 -7.79
CA LYS A 314 -4.71 0.45 -7.90
C LYS A 314 -5.75 -0.56 -7.40
N ILE A 315 -7.00 -0.13 -7.41
CA ILE A 315 -8.13 -1.06 -7.34
C ILE A 315 -8.33 -1.61 -8.75
N LEU A 316 -8.21 -2.93 -8.90
CA LEU A 316 -8.52 -3.65 -10.13
C LEU A 316 -10.04 -3.88 -10.15
N GLU A 317 -10.70 -3.29 -11.15
CA GLU A 317 -12.16 -3.38 -11.29
C GLU A 317 -12.57 -4.75 -11.85
N GLU A 318 -13.87 -5.04 -11.81
CA GLU A 318 -14.43 -6.26 -12.39
C GLU A 318 -14.13 -6.36 -13.90
N GLY A 319 -13.53 -7.49 -14.32
CA GLY A 319 -13.17 -7.75 -15.71
C GLY A 319 -11.94 -6.98 -16.20
N GLU A 320 -11.32 -6.16 -15.35
CA GLU A 320 -10.08 -5.50 -15.70
C GLU A 320 -8.91 -6.49 -15.62
N ARG A 321 -8.11 -6.51 -16.69
CA ARG A 321 -6.93 -7.38 -16.82
C ARG A 321 -5.64 -6.58 -16.82
N PHE A 322 -4.61 -7.15 -16.21
CA PHE A 322 -3.26 -6.63 -16.22
C PHE A 322 -2.30 -7.73 -16.67
N VAL A 323 -1.70 -7.55 -17.84
CA VAL A 323 -0.67 -8.45 -18.37
C VAL A 323 0.66 -8.10 -17.70
N LEU A 324 1.34 -9.11 -17.17
CA LEU A 324 2.64 -8.89 -16.55
C LEU A 324 3.72 -8.64 -17.62
N PRO A 325 4.58 -7.62 -17.45
CA PRO A 325 5.72 -7.43 -18.33
C PRO A 325 6.74 -8.56 -18.14
N GLU A 326 7.34 -9.01 -19.23
CA GLU A 326 8.42 -10.00 -19.21
C GLU A 326 9.57 -9.50 -18.34
N SER A 327 9.86 -10.24 -17.26
CA SER A 327 10.86 -9.89 -16.27
C SER A 327 11.71 -11.12 -15.97
N GLU A 328 13.04 -10.96 -15.92
CA GLU A 328 13.97 -12.06 -15.62
C GLU A 328 13.71 -12.68 -14.24
N THR A 329 13.26 -11.86 -13.29
CA THR A 329 12.88 -12.29 -11.95
C THR A 329 11.39 -12.02 -11.71
N PRO A 330 10.66 -12.98 -11.11
CA PRO A 330 9.21 -12.89 -11.04
C PRO A 330 8.76 -11.81 -10.04
N PRO A 331 7.82 -10.93 -10.41
CA PRO A 331 7.28 -9.93 -9.51
C PRO A 331 6.42 -10.56 -8.42
N THR A 332 6.16 -9.80 -7.36
CA THR A 332 5.33 -10.22 -6.24
C THR A 332 4.04 -9.40 -6.17
N LEU A 333 2.94 -10.08 -5.86
CA LEU A 333 1.63 -9.48 -5.67
C LEU A 333 1.27 -9.37 -4.19
N ARG A 334 0.66 -8.24 -3.87
CA ARG A 334 -0.16 -8.07 -2.69
C ARG A 334 -1.57 -7.68 -3.11
N ALA A 335 -2.56 -8.48 -2.72
CA ALA A 335 -3.96 -8.27 -3.08
C ALA A 335 -4.82 -8.18 -1.82
N GLY A 336 -5.63 -7.13 -1.70
CA GLY A 336 -6.72 -7.02 -0.72
C GLY A 336 -8.03 -7.48 -1.34
N ASN A 337 -8.90 -8.10 -0.55
CA ASN A 337 -10.03 -8.88 -1.07
C ASN A 337 -9.54 -9.99 -2.04
N SER A 338 -8.52 -10.73 -1.61
CA SER A 338 -7.79 -11.69 -2.44
C SER A 338 -8.65 -12.85 -2.97
N GLY A 339 -9.80 -13.12 -2.37
CA GLY A 339 -10.80 -14.08 -2.86
C GLY A 339 -11.48 -13.67 -4.16
N SER A 340 -11.24 -12.44 -4.62
CA SER A 340 -11.79 -11.93 -5.88
C SER A 340 -10.72 -11.80 -6.98
N VAL A 341 -9.47 -12.13 -6.70
CA VAL A 341 -8.33 -12.01 -7.63
C VAL A 341 -7.94 -13.38 -8.14
N TYR A 342 -7.82 -13.49 -9.47
CA TYR A 342 -7.49 -14.70 -10.19
C TYR A 342 -6.37 -14.43 -11.19
N PHE A 343 -5.74 -15.50 -11.66
CA PHE A 343 -4.62 -15.46 -12.59
C PHE A 343 -4.95 -16.31 -13.81
N ALA A 344 -4.68 -15.83 -15.01
CA ALA A 344 -4.66 -16.67 -16.20
C ALA A 344 -3.20 -16.94 -16.58
N VAL A 345 -2.85 -18.22 -16.72
CA VAL A 345 -1.51 -18.67 -17.14
C VAL A 345 -1.71 -19.55 -18.36
N ASN A 346 -1.17 -19.16 -19.51
CA ASN A 346 -1.30 -19.90 -20.78
C ASN A 346 -2.76 -20.28 -21.15
N GLY A 347 -3.72 -19.42 -20.83
CA GLY A 347 -5.15 -19.66 -21.12
C GLY A 347 -5.90 -20.48 -20.07
N GLU A 348 -5.26 -20.90 -18.98
CA GLU A 348 -5.92 -21.59 -17.87
C GLU A 348 -6.04 -20.68 -16.65
N THR A 349 -7.18 -20.72 -15.96
CA THR A 349 -7.47 -19.83 -14.83
C THR A 349 -7.15 -20.50 -13.50
N PHE A 350 -6.29 -19.86 -12.71
CA PHE A 350 -5.87 -20.28 -11.37
C PHE A 350 -6.36 -19.30 -10.31
N GLY A 351 -6.67 -19.83 -9.12
CA GLY A 351 -7.01 -19.01 -7.96
C GLY A 351 -8.12 -19.62 -7.11
N PRO A 352 -8.70 -18.84 -6.19
CA PRO A 352 -8.43 -17.43 -5.92
C PRO A 352 -7.06 -17.18 -5.24
N ALA A 353 -6.53 -15.96 -5.35
CA ALA A 353 -5.26 -15.56 -4.73
C ALA A 353 -5.22 -15.69 -3.20
N GLY A 354 -6.38 -15.79 -2.55
CA GLY A 354 -6.50 -16.12 -1.14
C GLY A 354 -7.96 -16.32 -0.72
N PRO A 355 -8.23 -16.67 0.54
CA PRO A 355 -9.59 -16.97 0.98
C PRO A 355 -10.41 -15.68 1.18
N GLY A 356 -11.59 -15.60 0.57
CA GLY A 356 -12.62 -14.57 0.85
C GLY A 356 -12.10 -13.12 0.80
N THR A 357 -12.48 -12.30 1.79
CA THR A 357 -12.12 -10.87 1.86
C THR A 357 -10.76 -10.61 2.52
N SER A 358 -9.87 -11.60 2.56
CA SER A 358 -8.56 -11.46 3.21
C SER A 358 -7.53 -10.75 2.32
N VAL A 359 -6.31 -10.59 2.83
CA VAL A 359 -5.18 -10.00 2.10
C VAL A 359 -4.16 -11.08 1.81
N ALA A 360 -3.91 -11.34 0.53
CA ALA A 360 -2.79 -12.14 0.07
C ALA A 360 -1.53 -11.27 -0.01
N LYS A 361 -0.40 -11.79 0.48
CA LYS A 361 0.90 -11.09 0.52
C LYS A 361 1.97 -11.97 -0.10
N ASN A 362 2.90 -11.35 -0.81
CA ASN A 362 4.08 -11.99 -1.39
C ASN A 362 3.72 -13.17 -2.31
N VAL A 363 2.62 -13.06 -3.06
CA VAL A 363 2.27 -14.06 -4.07
C VAL A 363 3.22 -13.89 -5.25
N VAL A 364 4.03 -14.92 -5.53
CA VAL A 364 4.99 -14.88 -6.64
C VAL A 364 4.21 -15.05 -7.95
N LEU A 365 4.32 -14.06 -8.84
CA LEU A 365 3.62 -14.06 -10.12
C LEU A 365 4.53 -14.66 -11.21
N SER A 366 4.78 -15.96 -11.13
CA SER A 366 5.39 -16.74 -12.21
C SER A 366 4.46 -17.89 -12.61
N ALA A 367 4.51 -18.29 -13.89
CA ALA A 367 3.68 -19.38 -14.39
C ALA A 367 3.82 -20.66 -13.56
N ALA A 368 5.06 -21.05 -13.22
CA ALA A 368 5.35 -22.23 -12.40
C ALA A 368 4.85 -22.10 -10.95
N ALA A 369 5.06 -20.95 -10.30
CA ALA A 369 4.63 -20.77 -8.90
C ALA A 369 3.10 -20.73 -8.78
N LEU A 370 2.41 -20.19 -9.78
CA LEU A 370 0.96 -20.10 -9.80
C LEU A 370 0.32 -21.47 -10.09
N SER A 371 0.87 -22.24 -11.03
CA SER A 371 0.35 -23.58 -11.34
C SER A 371 0.62 -24.61 -10.24
N GLU A 372 1.73 -24.49 -9.50
CA GLU A 372 2.01 -25.34 -8.34
C GLU A 372 1.24 -24.92 -7.08
N GLY A 373 1.07 -23.62 -6.87
CA GLY A 373 0.54 -23.04 -5.63
C GLY A 373 -0.98 -22.90 -5.57
N TYR A 374 -1.66 -22.85 -6.71
CA TYR A 374 -3.10 -22.64 -6.80
C TYR A 374 -3.77 -23.73 -7.62
N GLY A 375 -4.98 -24.11 -7.22
CA GLY A 375 -5.83 -24.98 -8.02
C GLY A 375 -6.39 -24.27 -9.25
N ILE A 376 -6.74 -25.07 -10.26
CA ILE A 376 -7.54 -24.62 -11.39
C ILE A 376 -8.89 -24.15 -10.86
N ALA A 377 -9.32 -22.96 -11.25
CA ALA A 377 -10.56 -22.38 -10.77
C ALA A 377 -11.76 -23.10 -11.39
N ASP A 378 -12.75 -23.45 -10.56
CA ASP A 378 -13.98 -24.09 -11.00
C ASP A 378 -14.91 -23.07 -11.69
N LEU A 379 -14.83 -23.02 -13.02
CA LEU A 379 -15.64 -22.14 -13.87
C LEU A 379 -17.11 -22.60 -13.97
N GLU A 380 -17.43 -23.86 -13.66
CA GLU A 380 -18.81 -24.36 -13.73
C GLU A 380 -19.63 -23.87 -12.52
N SER A 381 -18.97 -23.74 -11.37
CA SER A 381 -19.62 -23.27 -10.13
C SER A 381 -19.97 -21.78 -10.13
N ASP A 382 -19.27 -20.95 -10.92
CA ASP A 382 -19.42 -19.49 -10.94
C ASP A 382 -19.49 -18.96 -12.40
N PRO A 383 -20.70 -18.67 -12.93
CA PRO A 383 -20.87 -18.18 -14.29
C PRO A 383 -20.35 -16.75 -14.52
N GLU A 384 -20.11 -15.97 -13.46
CA GLU A 384 -19.43 -14.68 -13.59
C GLU A 384 -17.94 -14.89 -13.84
N LEU A 385 -17.32 -15.82 -13.08
CA LEU A 385 -15.92 -16.16 -13.26
C LEU A 385 -15.64 -16.73 -14.67
N ALA A 386 -16.52 -17.60 -15.17
CA ALA A 386 -16.40 -18.15 -16.52
C ALA A 386 -16.41 -17.07 -17.60
N ARG A 387 -17.35 -16.12 -17.54
CA ARG A 387 -17.42 -14.99 -18.49
C ARG A 387 -16.19 -14.08 -18.41
N MET A 388 -15.67 -13.85 -17.21
CA MET A 388 -14.48 -13.04 -17.01
C MET A 388 -13.21 -13.73 -17.50
N ALA A 389 -13.05 -15.02 -17.18
CA ALA A 389 -11.93 -15.82 -17.69
C ALA A 389 -11.91 -15.80 -19.23
N ASP A 390 -13.06 -16.02 -19.88
CA ASP A 390 -13.16 -16.00 -21.34
C ASP A 390 -12.80 -14.62 -21.93
N LEU A 391 -13.29 -13.53 -21.33
CA LEU A 391 -12.94 -12.17 -21.76
C LEU A 391 -11.44 -11.85 -21.60
N VAL A 392 -10.80 -12.41 -20.57
CA VAL A 392 -9.39 -12.17 -20.25
C VAL A 392 -8.47 -13.00 -21.15
N ILE A 393 -8.86 -14.24 -21.47
CA ILE A 393 -8.09 -15.19 -22.29
C ILE A 393 -8.28 -14.91 -23.79
N SER A 394 -9.49 -14.52 -24.21
CA SER A 394 -9.88 -14.32 -25.61
C SER A 394 -10.35 -12.87 -25.88
N PRO A 395 -9.43 -11.91 -26.05
CA PRO A 395 -9.78 -10.49 -26.18
C PRO A 395 -10.51 -10.12 -27.49
N GLU A 396 -10.63 -11.04 -28.46
CA GLU A 396 -11.23 -10.79 -29.79
C GLU A 396 -12.76 -10.79 -29.81
N THR A 397 -13.44 -11.26 -28.77
CA THR A 397 -14.90 -11.40 -28.79
C THR A 397 -15.61 -10.24 -28.10
N LEU A 398 -15.56 -9.05 -28.70
CA LEU A 398 -16.49 -7.97 -28.33
C LEU A 398 -17.89 -8.29 -28.91
N PRO A 399 -18.97 -8.34 -28.10
CA PRO A 399 -20.33 -8.42 -28.63
C PRO A 399 -20.70 -7.07 -29.25
N GLY A 400 -20.42 -6.89 -30.55
CA GLY A 400 -20.78 -5.66 -31.26
C GLY A 400 -20.14 -5.41 -32.62
N GLN A 401 -19.18 -6.21 -33.08
CA GLN A 401 -18.70 -6.08 -34.47
C GLN A 401 -19.50 -6.99 -35.40
N ILE A 402 -20.52 -6.37 -35.99
CA ILE A 402 -21.12 -6.78 -37.26
C ILE A 402 -19.96 -6.88 -38.27
N THR A 403 -19.57 -8.11 -38.60
CA THR A 403 -18.74 -8.37 -39.79
C THR A 403 -19.60 -8.01 -41.00
N ALA A 404 -19.34 -6.84 -41.58
CA ALA A 404 -19.77 -6.54 -42.93
C ALA A 404 -18.85 -7.33 -43.87
N ASP A 405 -19.34 -8.48 -44.29
CA ASP A 405 -18.80 -9.26 -45.40
C ASP A 405 -19.38 -8.66 -46.69
N GLU A 406 -18.55 -7.98 -47.48
CA GLU A 406 -18.70 -7.80 -48.93
C GLU A 406 -17.32 -7.86 -49.61
#